data_AF-A0A9W6TZK5-F1
#
_entry.id   AF-A0A9W6TZK5-F1
#
_cell.length_a   1.000
_cell.length_b   1.000
_cell.length_c   1.000
_cell.angle_alpha   90.00
_cell.angle_beta   90.00
_cell.angle_gamma   90.00
#
_symmetry.space_group_name_H-M   'P 1'
#
loop_
_entity.id
_entity.type
_entity.pdbx_description
1 polymer ?
#
loop_
_entity_poly.entity_id
_entity_poly.type
_entity_poly.pdbx_seq_one_letter_code
_entity_poly.pdbx_strand_id
1 'polypeptide(L)'
;MGLSFSTSDVNFEKTVPISFANGTTPVLEHHLPKDWPAQLKFVPNSNAGDFQDLIMWEQLPDAAYTALNSNDFYEDFNPPMNDDNFKMLLERAWPSAYWKTK
;
A
#
# COMPACT_ATOMS: atom_id res chain seq x y z
N MET A 1 14.55 -0.42 7.32
CA MET A 1 13.08 -0.49 7.35
C MET A 1 12.52 0.78 6.73
N GLY A 2 11.40 0.71 6.02
CA GLY A 2 10.83 1.83 5.25
C GLY A 2 9.35 1.62 4.94
N LEU A 3 8.68 2.66 4.49
CA LEU A 3 7.32 2.58 3.95
C LEU A 3 7.30 2.90 2.47
N SER A 4 6.31 2.36 1.77
CA SER A 4 6.09 2.62 0.36
C SER A 4 4.60 2.69 0.06
N PHE A 5 4.20 3.71 -0.70
CA PHE A 5 2.81 4.05 -0.98
C PHE A 5 2.57 4.04 -2.48
N SER A 6 1.52 3.35 -2.92
CA SER A 6 1.16 3.32 -4.33
C SER A 6 0.76 4.74 -4.79
N THR A 7 1.34 5.18 -5.90
CA THR A 7 0.94 6.40 -6.62
C THR A 7 0.28 6.07 -7.96
N SER A 8 0.42 4.82 -8.42
CA SER A 8 -0.30 4.18 -9.52
C SER A 8 -0.13 2.65 -9.38
N ASP A 9 -0.70 1.88 -10.31
CA ASP A 9 -0.67 0.40 -10.32
C ASP A 9 0.71 -0.23 -10.05
N VAL A 10 1.78 0.42 -10.51
CA VAL A 10 3.14 -0.12 -10.45
C VAL A 10 4.16 0.80 -9.78
N ASN A 11 3.75 2.03 -9.46
CA ASN A 11 4.66 3.05 -8.95
C ASN A 11 4.44 3.29 -7.45
N PHE A 12 5.55 3.54 -6.76
CA PHE A 12 5.55 3.74 -5.32
C PHE A 12 6.37 4.96 -4.91
N GLU A 13 5.79 5.83 -4.09
CA GLU A 13 6.54 6.78 -3.28
C GLU A 13 7.17 6.05 -2.08
N LYS A 14 8.42 6.36 -1.73
CA LYS A 14 9.21 5.59 -0.75
C LYS A 14 9.76 6.50 0.34
N THR A 15 9.57 6.11 1.60
CA THR A 15 10.04 6.87 2.76
C THR A 15 11.01 6.05 3.60
N VAL A 16 12.27 6.51 3.67
CA VAL A 16 13.34 5.95 4.50
C VAL A 16 14.31 7.08 4.93
N PRO A 17 14.77 7.13 6.20
CA PRO A 17 14.30 6.33 7.32
C PRO A 17 12.87 6.70 7.71
N ILE A 18 12.17 5.79 8.39
CA ILE A 18 10.81 6.01 8.87
C ILE A 18 10.82 6.15 10.39
N SER A 19 10.05 7.10 10.90
CA SER A 19 9.76 7.27 12.33
C SER A 19 8.27 7.59 12.49
N PHE A 20 7.62 6.99 13.48
CA PHE A 20 6.20 7.19 13.75
C PHE A 20 6.02 7.98 15.04
N ALA A 21 5.07 8.91 15.06
CA ALA A 21 4.71 9.63 16.28
C ALA A 21 4.16 8.71 17.38
N ASN A 22 3.42 7.65 17.00
CA ASN A 22 2.74 6.73 17.91
C ASN A 22 3.28 5.29 17.81
N GLY A 23 4.54 5.09 18.20
CA GLY A 23 5.12 3.76 18.32
C GLY A 23 5.37 3.08 16.97
N THR A 24 4.53 2.09 16.61
CA THR A 24 4.73 1.26 15.40
C THR A 24 3.69 1.50 14.30
N THR A 25 2.73 2.39 14.52
CA THR A 25 1.60 2.58 13.59
C THR A 25 1.82 3.80 12.70
N PRO A 26 1.88 3.65 11.36
CA PRO A 26 1.87 4.79 10.46
C PRO A 26 0.48 5.43 10.39
N VAL A 27 0.43 6.76 10.42
CA VAL A 27 -0.79 7.51 10.10
C VAL A 27 -0.79 7.84 8.61
N LEU A 28 -1.88 7.46 7.95
CA LEU A 28 -2.06 7.60 6.51
C LEU A 28 -3.23 8.54 6.21
N GLU A 29 -3.06 9.41 5.23
CA GLU A 29 -4.11 10.29 4.72
C GLU A 29 -4.55 9.82 3.33
N HIS A 30 -5.86 9.60 3.17
CA HIS A 30 -6.47 9.41 1.87
C HIS A 30 -6.76 10.79 1.24
N HIS A 31 -5.85 11.25 0.40
CA HIS A 31 -5.88 12.57 -0.20
C HIS A 31 -6.62 12.53 -1.54
N LEU A 32 -7.68 13.33 -1.67
CA LEU A 32 -8.55 13.42 -2.85
C LEU A 32 -8.37 14.78 -3.55
N PRO A 33 -7.33 14.95 -4.39
CA PRO A 33 -7.16 16.16 -5.19
C PRO A 33 -8.27 16.27 -6.25
N LYS A 34 -8.68 17.49 -6.59
CA LYS A 34 -9.79 17.75 -7.52
C LYS A 34 -9.56 17.21 -8.94
N ASP A 35 -8.34 17.35 -9.45
CA ASP A 35 -8.00 17.09 -10.86
C ASP A 35 -7.08 15.86 -11.04
N TRP A 36 -6.85 15.08 -9.98
CA TRP A 36 -5.90 13.95 -9.97
C TRP A 36 -6.49 12.72 -9.27
N PRO A 37 -5.97 11.50 -9.53
CA PRO A 37 -6.38 10.31 -8.81
C PRO A 37 -6.15 10.44 -7.30
N ALA A 38 -6.93 9.68 -6.54
CA ALA A 38 -6.75 9.54 -5.10
C ALA A 38 -5.33 9.04 -4.78
N GLN A 39 -4.74 9.54 -3.69
CA GLN A 39 -3.40 9.18 -3.26
C GLN A 39 -3.39 8.88 -1.77
N LEU A 40 -2.56 7.92 -1.36
CA LEU A 40 -2.29 7.64 0.04
C LEU A 40 -0.98 8.32 0.45
N LYS A 41 -1.02 9.13 1.51
CA LYS A 41 0.14 9.90 2.00
C LYS A 41 0.48 9.52 3.43
N PHE A 42 1.77 9.50 3.76
CA PHE A 42 2.24 9.32 5.13
C PHE A 42 2.26 10.65 5.88
N VAL A 43 1.75 10.65 7.12
CA VAL A 43 1.73 11.83 7.99
C VAL A 43 2.54 11.55 9.26
N PRO A 44 3.86 11.84 9.28
CA PRO A 44 4.78 11.37 10.33
C PRO A 44 4.45 11.85 11.74
N ASN A 45 3.87 13.05 11.86
CA ASN A 45 3.65 13.74 13.13
C ASN A 45 2.15 13.86 13.48
N SER A 46 1.30 13.03 12.89
CA SER A 46 -0.12 12.98 13.22
C SER A 46 -0.41 11.80 14.14
N ASN A 47 -1.38 12.00 15.02
CA ASN A 47 -2.00 10.96 15.85
C ASN A 47 -3.48 10.77 15.51
N ALA A 48 -3.96 11.45 14.47
CA ALA A 48 -5.35 11.44 14.04
C ALA A 48 -5.54 10.46 12.88
N GLY A 49 -6.47 9.52 13.06
CA GLY A 49 -6.84 8.49 12.10
C GLY A 49 -7.62 7.39 12.80
N ASP A 50 -8.24 6.52 12.00
CA ASP A 50 -9.03 5.39 12.49
C ASP A 50 -8.43 4.07 12.02
N PHE A 51 -8.66 3.02 12.79
CA PHE A 51 -8.39 1.64 12.38
C PHE A 51 -9.60 1.06 11.66
N GLN A 52 -9.33 0.17 10.70
CA GLN A 52 -10.34 -0.64 10.04
C GLN A 52 -10.19 -2.09 10.51
N ASP A 53 -11.28 -2.86 10.46
CA ASP A 53 -11.22 -4.29 10.73
C ASP A 53 -10.32 -4.97 9.69
N LEU A 54 -9.28 -5.65 10.16
CA LEU A 54 -8.29 -6.31 9.33
C LEU A 54 -8.69 -7.76 9.07
N ILE A 55 -8.76 -8.13 7.79
CA ILE A 55 -8.77 -9.52 7.33
C ILE A 55 -7.49 -9.79 6.54
N MET A 56 -6.72 -10.79 6.94
CA MET A 56 -5.51 -11.20 6.22
C MET A 56 -5.88 -12.06 5.01
N TRP A 57 -4.99 -12.12 4.01
CA TRP A 57 -5.24 -12.86 2.76
C TRP A 57 -5.57 -14.33 3.02
N GLU A 58 -4.86 -14.98 3.93
CA GLU A 58 -5.04 -16.37 4.33
C GLU A 58 -6.30 -16.61 5.18
N GLN A 59 -6.97 -15.54 5.63
CA GLN A 59 -8.23 -15.62 6.38
C GLN A 59 -9.46 -15.44 5.49
N LEU A 60 -9.28 -15.12 4.21
CA LEU A 60 -10.38 -14.96 3.28
C LEU A 60 -11.07 -16.30 3.01
N PRO A 61 -12.41 -16.32 2.94
CA PRO A 61 -13.13 -17.47 2.40
C PRO A 61 -12.77 -17.70 0.92
N ASP A 62 -12.80 -18.97 0.47
CA ASP A 62 -12.45 -19.37 -0.90
C ASP A 62 -13.13 -18.53 -1.99
N ALA A 63 -14.40 -18.18 -1.79
CA ALA A 63 -15.16 -17.35 -2.73
C ALA A 63 -14.61 -15.92 -2.83
N ALA A 64 -14.22 -15.31 -1.71
CA ALA A 64 -13.62 -13.99 -1.69
C ALA A 64 -12.20 -14.01 -2.27
N TYR A 65 -11.40 -15.01 -1.90
CA TYR A 65 -10.06 -15.21 -2.46
C TYR A 65 -10.12 -15.40 -3.99
N THR A 66 -11.07 -16.19 -4.50
CA THR A 66 -11.23 -16.40 -5.94
C THR A 66 -11.67 -15.13 -6.67
N ALA A 67 -12.63 -14.38 -6.11
CA ALA A 67 -13.08 -13.11 -6.68
C ALA A 67 -11.96 -12.04 -6.71
N LEU A 68 -11.13 -11.99 -5.67
CA LEU A 68 -9.99 -11.07 -5.63
C LEU A 68 -8.86 -11.46 -6.61
N ASN A 69 -8.78 -12.74 -7.01
CA ASN A 69 -7.83 -13.21 -8.01
C ASN A 69 -8.38 -13.20 -9.44
N SER A 70 -9.70 -13.09 -9.65
CA SER A 70 -10.29 -13.17 -11.00
C SER A 70 -9.99 -11.95 -11.88
N ASN A 71 -9.46 -10.87 -11.29
CA ASN A 71 -9.16 -9.59 -11.95
C ASN A 71 -10.37 -8.99 -12.71
N ASP A 72 -11.59 -9.42 -12.36
CA ASP A 72 -12.85 -8.93 -12.94
C ASP A 72 -13.35 -7.74 -12.13
N PHE A 73 -12.52 -6.71 -12.08
CA PHE A 73 -12.85 -5.43 -11.49
C PHE A 73 -13.15 -4.43 -12.60
N TYR A 74 -13.87 -3.35 -12.26
CA TYR A 74 -14.10 -2.24 -13.19
C TYR A 74 -12.77 -1.77 -13.80
N GLU A 75 -12.83 -1.37 -15.08
CA GLU A 75 -11.68 -1.13 -15.94
C GLU A 75 -10.54 -0.35 -15.23
N ASP A 76 -9.33 -0.90 -15.35
CA ASP A 76 -8.05 -0.43 -14.79
C ASP A 76 -7.82 -0.64 -13.28
N PHE A 77 -8.64 -1.40 -12.55
CA PHE A 77 -8.32 -1.80 -11.17
C PHE A 77 -7.60 -3.15 -11.10
N ASN A 78 -6.35 -3.12 -10.65
CA ASN A 78 -5.54 -4.31 -10.38
C ASN A 78 -5.35 -4.49 -8.86
N PRO A 79 -5.93 -5.54 -8.23
CA PRO A 79 -5.75 -5.78 -6.81
C PRO A 79 -4.26 -5.99 -6.48
N PRO A 80 -3.68 -5.23 -5.53
CA PRO A 80 -2.26 -5.30 -5.26
C PRO A 80 -1.84 -6.55 -4.46
N MET A 81 -2.79 -7.23 -3.83
CA MET A 81 -2.56 -8.41 -2.99
C MET A 81 -2.93 -9.73 -3.66
N ASN A 82 -3.43 -9.72 -4.90
CA ASN A 82 -3.69 -10.96 -5.62
C ASN A 82 -2.38 -11.71 -5.92
N ASP A 83 -2.49 -12.98 -6.27
CA ASP A 83 -1.33 -13.86 -6.42
C ASP A 83 -0.43 -13.46 -7.59
N ASP A 84 -1.02 -12.90 -8.65
CA ASP A 84 -0.31 -12.45 -9.85
C ASP A 84 0.53 -11.19 -9.61
N ASN A 85 0.03 -10.26 -8.77
CA ASN A 85 0.67 -8.96 -8.56
C ASN A 85 1.55 -8.91 -7.32
N PHE A 86 1.24 -9.67 -6.26
CA PHE A 86 1.83 -9.48 -4.93
C PHE A 86 3.37 -9.46 -4.95
N LYS A 87 4.00 -10.47 -5.56
CA LYS A 87 5.47 -10.56 -5.61
C LYS A 87 6.11 -9.42 -6.40
N MET A 88 5.56 -9.14 -7.58
CA MET A 88 6.04 -8.06 -8.45
C MET A 88 5.93 -6.69 -7.77
N LEU A 89 4.80 -6.43 -7.11
CA LEU A 89 4.58 -5.18 -6.39
C LEU A 89 5.43 -5.07 -5.14
N LEU A 90 5.69 -6.18 -4.43
CA LEU A 90 6.60 -6.19 -3.28
C LEU A 90 8.04 -5.81 -3.70
N GLU A 91 8.52 -6.35 -4.83
CA GLU A 91 9.82 -5.99 -5.39
C GLU A 91 9.90 -4.50 -5.77
N ARG A 92 8.84 -3.97 -6.41
CA ARG A 92 8.78 -2.54 -6.79
C ARG A 92 8.65 -1.62 -5.58
N ALA A 93 7.89 -2.03 -4.57
CA ALA A 93 7.73 -1.32 -3.31
C ALA A 93 9.01 -1.36 -2.47
N TRP A 94 9.97 -2.24 -2.75
CA TRP A 94 11.20 -2.32 -1.96
C TRP A 94 11.91 -0.95 -1.89
N PRO A 95 12.08 -0.37 -0.68
CA PRO A 95 12.67 0.94 -0.52
C PRO A 95 14.20 0.84 -0.50
N SER A 96 14.77 0.58 -1.68
CA SER A 96 16.17 0.22 -1.89
C SER A 96 17.19 1.36 -1.87
N ALA A 97 16.76 2.60 -1.65
CA ALA A 97 17.61 3.79 -1.82
C ALA A 97 18.85 3.83 -0.91
N TYR A 98 18.99 2.89 0.04
CA TYR A 98 20.08 2.86 1.01
C TYR A 98 21.18 1.81 0.74
N TRP A 99 21.06 0.92 -0.25
CA TRP A 99 22.02 -0.21 -0.39
C TRP A 99 22.82 -0.27 -1.70
N LYS A 100 22.63 0.66 -2.64
CA LYS A 100 23.42 0.71 -3.90
C LYS A 100 24.71 1.54 -3.81
N THR A 101 25.12 1.97 -2.62
CA THR A 101 26.30 2.84 -2.41
C THR A 101 27.28 2.32 -1.34
N LYS A 102 27.34 1.00 -1.11
CA LYS A 102 28.45 0.38 -0.37
C LYS A 102 29.17 -0.67 -1.21
#